data_AF-A0A5J5NCD5-F1
#
_entry.id   AF-A0A5J5NCD5-F1
#
_cell.length_a   1.000
_cell.length_b   1.000
_cell.length_c   1.000
_cell.angle_alpha   90.00
_cell.angle_beta   90.00
_cell.angle_gamma   90.00
#
_symmetry.space_group_name_H-M   'P 1'
#
loop_
_entity.id
_entity.type
_entity.pdbx_description
1 polymer ?
#
loop_
_entity_poly.entity_id
_entity_poly.type
_entity_poly.pdbx_seq_one_letter_code
_entity_poly.pdbx_strand_id
1 'polypeptide(L)'
;MLWKPYAPIYPKLVKNIADGLRFEETKEMRNRGLHSPAFMKLTRNGVYVNVVARVREAFETEEVIRLDCTHVGTSDCKRISAKLRDLAPCVPILFEDEQIILWRGKRDQERL
;
A
#
# COMPACT_ATOMS: atom_id res chain seq x y z
N MET A 1 -38.87 -8.95 -5.69
CA MET A 1 -37.67 -8.56 -6.43
C MET A 1 -36.76 -7.79 -5.47
N LEU A 2 -35.60 -8.35 -5.10
CA LEU A 2 -34.68 -7.73 -4.15
C LEU A 2 -33.70 -6.85 -4.94
N TRP A 3 -34.00 -5.55 -5.07
CA TRP A 3 -33.05 -4.60 -5.62
C TRP A 3 -31.77 -4.65 -4.76
N LYS A 4 -30.66 -5.09 -5.33
CA LYS A 4 -29.33 -4.97 -4.73
C LYS A 4 -28.64 -3.83 -5.46
N PRO A 5 -28.24 -2.75 -4.76
CA PRO A 5 -27.44 -1.71 -5.40
C PRO A 5 -26.17 -2.34 -5.98
N TYR A 6 -25.74 -1.85 -7.14
CA TYR A 6 -24.42 -2.20 -7.65
C TYR A 6 -23.39 -1.85 -6.59
N ALA A 7 -22.48 -2.80 -6.30
CA ALA A 7 -21.38 -2.52 -5.40
C ALA A 7 -20.61 -1.30 -5.93
N PRO A 8 -20.21 -0.35 -5.07
CA PRO A 8 -19.47 0.82 -5.52
C PRO A 8 -18.24 0.39 -6.32
N ILE A 9 -18.09 0.98 -7.51
CA ILE A 9 -16.93 0.74 -8.37
C ILE A 9 -15.78 1.54 -7.77
N TYR A 10 -14.91 0.87 -7.01
CA TYR A 10 -13.70 1.50 -6.51
C TYR A 10 -12.70 1.65 -7.67
N PRO A 11 -12.17 2.85 -7.94
CA PRO A 11 -11.07 3.01 -8.88
C PRO A 11 -9.91 2.11 -8.47
N LYS A 12 -9.11 1.66 -9.45
CA LYS A 12 -7.96 0.77 -9.18
C LYS A 12 -7.01 1.47 -8.20
N LEU A 13 -6.86 0.88 -7.02
CA LEU A 13 -5.98 1.38 -5.95
C LEU A 13 -4.50 1.37 -6.37
N VAL A 14 -4.12 0.43 -7.23
CA VAL A 14 -2.78 0.32 -7.81
C VAL A 14 -2.85 0.64 -9.29
N LYS A 15 -2.01 1.56 -9.73
CA LYS A 15 -1.81 1.91 -11.15
C LYS A 15 -0.76 0.99 -11.77
N ASN A 16 -0.80 0.84 -13.10
CA ASN A 16 0.23 0.05 -13.82
C ASN A 16 1.63 0.66 -13.63
N ILE A 17 1.72 1.99 -13.68
CA ILE A 17 2.89 2.80 -13.37
C ILE A 17 2.52 3.66 -12.16
N ALA A 18 3.33 3.63 -11.11
CA ALA A 18 3.10 4.46 -9.93
C ALA A 18 3.37 5.93 -10.28
N ASP A 19 2.55 6.85 -9.78
CA ASP A 19 2.72 8.28 -10.07
C ASP A 19 4.10 8.76 -9.62
N GLY A 20 4.86 9.38 -10.51
CA GLY A 20 6.22 9.85 -10.21
C GLY A 20 7.34 8.83 -10.48
N LEU A 21 7.01 7.59 -10.86
CA LEU A 21 7.97 6.59 -11.35
C LEU A 21 7.82 6.34 -12.85
N ARG A 22 8.91 5.91 -13.49
CA ARG A 22 8.90 5.28 -14.81
C ARG A 22 8.45 3.83 -14.69
N PHE A 23 8.15 3.21 -15.84
CA PHE A 23 7.75 1.81 -15.88
C PHE A 23 8.79 0.86 -15.27
N GLU A 24 10.08 1.05 -15.62
CA GLU A 24 11.19 0.23 -15.12
C GLU A 24 11.39 0.42 -13.61
N GLU A 25 11.38 1.67 -13.13
CA GLU A 25 11.48 1.98 -11.70
C GLU A 25 10.30 1.38 -10.92
N THR A 26 9.08 1.42 -11.47
CA THR A 26 7.91 0.78 -10.84
C THR A 26 8.13 -0.73 -10.73
N LYS A 27 8.64 -1.37 -11.78
CA LYS A 27 8.95 -2.82 -11.77
C LYS A 27 10.02 -3.14 -10.74
N GLU A 28 11.06 -2.32 -10.64
CA GLU A 28 12.13 -2.48 -9.65
C GLU A 28 11.59 -2.34 -8.22
N MET A 29 10.80 -1.29 -7.91
CA MET A 29 10.22 -1.10 -6.58
C MET A 29 9.30 -2.26 -6.19
N ARG A 30 8.47 -2.74 -7.13
CA ARG A 30 7.64 -3.93 -6.91
C ARG A 30 8.50 -5.14 -6.57
N ASN A 31 9.55 -5.39 -7.35
CA ASN A 31 10.44 -6.51 -7.14
C ASN A 31 11.17 -6.42 -5.78
N ARG A 32 11.72 -5.24 -5.44
CA ARG A 32 12.35 -4.97 -4.15
C ARG A 32 11.39 -5.23 -2.99
N GLY A 33 10.17 -4.71 -3.08
CA GLY A 33 9.15 -4.93 -2.06
C GLY A 33 8.79 -6.40 -1.87
N LEU A 34 8.58 -7.15 -2.97
CA LEU A 34 8.25 -8.58 -2.90
C LEU A 34 9.34 -9.41 -2.24
N HIS A 35 10.62 -9.10 -2.51
CA HIS A 35 11.77 -9.82 -1.97
C HIS A 35 12.24 -9.30 -0.60
N SER A 36 11.71 -8.17 -0.13
CA SER A 36 11.97 -7.65 1.22
C SER A 36 11.23 -8.46 2.28
N PRO A 37 11.75 -8.56 3.53
CA PRO A 37 10.98 -9.13 4.63
C PRO A 37 9.69 -8.34 4.87
N ALA A 38 8.67 -8.99 5.42
CA ALA A 38 7.44 -8.27 5.77
C ALA A 38 7.75 -7.29 6.91
N PHE A 39 7.50 -6.01 6.68
CA PHE A 39 7.68 -4.95 7.67
C PHE A 39 6.72 -5.16 8.86
N MET A 40 5.47 -5.51 8.54
CA MET A 40 4.43 -5.74 9.53
C MET A 40 3.38 -6.71 8.98
N LYS A 41 2.87 -7.55 9.87
CA LYS A 41 1.68 -8.37 9.63
C LYS A 41 0.44 -7.68 10.18
N LEU A 42 -0.56 -7.51 9.32
CA LEU A 42 -1.88 -7.04 9.68
C LEU A 42 -2.79 -8.23 10.01
N THR A 43 -3.59 -8.08 11.06
CA THR A 43 -4.57 -9.09 11.48
C THR A 43 -5.95 -8.45 11.59
N ARG A 44 -7.01 -9.26 11.42
CA ARG A 44 -8.40 -8.78 11.38
C ARG A 44 -8.83 -7.97 12.61
N ASN A 45 -8.26 -8.29 13.78
CA ASN A 45 -8.48 -7.61 15.07
C ASN A 45 -7.24 -6.80 15.53
N GLY A 46 -6.24 -6.68 14.66
CA GLY A 46 -4.94 -6.09 14.97
C GLY A 46 -4.95 -4.57 15.03
N VAL A 47 -3.85 -4.04 15.55
CA VAL A 47 -3.65 -2.64 15.92
C VAL A 47 -3.62 -1.72 14.69
N TYR A 48 -4.78 -1.40 14.12
CA TYR A 48 -4.94 -0.30 13.15
C TYR A 48 -4.45 1.03 13.72
N VAL A 49 -4.58 1.19 15.04
CA VAL A 49 -4.27 2.43 15.78
C VAL A 49 -2.84 2.90 15.54
N ASN A 50 -1.89 2.00 15.24
CA ASN A 50 -0.48 2.35 15.06
C ASN A 50 0.10 2.02 13.67
N VAL A 51 -0.68 1.46 12.73
CA VAL A 51 -0.16 1.14 11.39
C VAL A 51 0.30 2.41 10.67
N VAL A 52 -0.49 3.48 10.74
CA VAL A 52 -0.17 4.76 10.08
C VAL A 52 1.14 5.33 10.60
N ALA A 53 1.31 5.39 11.93
CA ALA A 53 2.52 5.94 12.54
C ALA A 53 3.75 5.09 12.22
N ARG A 54 3.63 3.76 12.32
CA ARG A 54 4.73 2.84 11.97
C ARG A 54 5.11 2.88 10.50
N VAL A 55 4.13 3.04 9.61
CA VAL A 55 4.39 3.21 8.17
C VAL A 55 5.09 4.55 7.90
N ARG A 56 4.69 5.63 8.57
CA ARG A 56 5.38 6.94 8.46
C ARG A 56 6.83 6.85 8.93
N GLU A 57 7.05 6.27 10.10
CA GLU A 57 8.39 6.06 10.68
C GLU A 57 9.26 5.19 9.76
N ALA A 58 8.72 4.09 9.24
CA ALA A 58 9.45 3.24 8.30
C ALA A 58 9.89 4.00 7.04
N PHE A 59 9.08 4.92 6.53
CA PHE A 59 9.41 5.70 5.34
C PHE A 59 10.42 6.82 5.54
N GLU A 60 10.88 7.04 6.78
CA GLU A 60 12.05 7.89 7.05
C GLU A 60 13.35 7.22 6.59
N THR A 61 13.41 5.89 6.61
CA THR A 61 14.60 5.11 6.22
C THR A 61 14.37 4.25 4.99
N GLU A 62 13.24 3.55 4.94
CA GLU A 62 12.89 2.62 3.87
C GLU A 62 12.20 3.35 2.72
N GLU A 63 12.52 2.95 1.49
CA GLU A 63 11.84 3.47 0.30
C GLU A 63 10.55 2.74 -0.03
N VAL A 64 10.57 1.43 0.21
CA VAL A 64 9.51 0.49 -0.09
C VAL A 64 9.34 -0.45 1.09
N ILE A 65 8.11 -0.73 1.47
CA ILE A 65 7.78 -1.67 2.56
C ILE A 65 6.74 -2.67 2.09
N ARG A 66 6.80 -3.87 2.66
CA ARG A 66 5.82 -4.95 2.45
C ARG A 66 4.96 -5.13 3.70
N LEU A 67 3.64 -5.04 3.55
CA LEU A 67 2.67 -5.40 4.57
C LEU A 67 2.06 -6.76 4.28
N ASP A 68 2.14 -7.67 5.25
CA ASP A 68 1.50 -8.98 5.17
C ASP A 68 0.04 -8.87 5.64
N CYS A 69 -0.92 -9.13 4.75
CA CYS A 69 -2.35 -9.05 5.03
C CYS A 69 -3.08 -10.40 4.91
N THR A 70 -2.34 -11.52 5.00
CA THR A 70 -2.85 -12.90 4.82
C THR A 70 -4.05 -13.25 5.73
N HIS A 71 -4.24 -12.54 6.85
CA HIS A 71 -5.34 -12.80 7.79
C HIS A 71 -6.35 -11.66 7.92
N VAL A 72 -6.29 -10.70 7.01
CA VAL A 72 -7.18 -9.52 7.00
C VAL A 72 -8.38 -9.76 6.07
N GLY A 73 -8.17 -10.50 4.99
CA GLY A 73 -9.14 -10.67 3.91
C GLY A 73 -9.05 -9.56 2.86
N THR A 74 -9.34 -9.90 1.61
CA THR A 74 -9.05 -9.05 0.44
C THR A 74 -9.78 -7.70 0.46
N SER A 75 -11.03 -7.65 0.92
CA SER A 75 -11.82 -6.41 0.96
C SER A 75 -11.27 -5.41 1.98
N ASP A 76 -10.93 -5.89 3.16
CA ASP A 76 -10.39 -5.07 4.23
C ASP A 76 -8.95 -4.64 3.91
N CYS A 77 -8.13 -5.53 3.33
CA CYS A 77 -6.80 -5.20 2.78
C CYS A 77 -6.83 -3.99 1.82
N LYS A 78 -7.80 -3.96 0.89
CA LYS A 78 -8.00 -2.82 -0.02
C LYS A 78 -8.41 -1.55 0.71
N ARG A 79 -9.32 -1.63 1.69
CA ARG A 79 -9.76 -0.46 2.49
C ARG A 79 -8.61 0.13 3.30
N ILE A 80 -7.77 -0.72 3.89
CA ILE A 80 -6.61 -0.29 4.68
C ILE A 80 -5.62 0.43 3.78
N SER A 81 -5.35 -0.10 2.60
CA SER A 81 -4.46 0.52 1.63
C SER A 81 -4.98 1.88 1.18
N ALA A 82 -6.29 1.98 0.94
CA ALA A 82 -6.93 3.26 0.65
C ALA A 82 -6.73 4.25 1.81
N LYS A 83 -6.95 3.80 3.05
CA LYS A 83 -6.79 4.62 4.24
C LYS A 83 -5.34 5.05 4.49
N LEU A 84 -4.38 4.15 4.27
CA LEU A 84 -2.96 4.45 4.39
C LEU A 84 -2.51 5.48 3.37
N ARG A 85 -2.99 5.40 2.12
CA ARG A 85 -2.76 6.43 1.10
C ARG A 85 -3.27 7.81 1.53
N ASP A 86 -4.38 7.87 2.25
CA ASP A 86 -4.97 9.14 2.71
C ASP A 86 -4.30 9.66 4.00
N LEU A 87 -3.75 8.77 4.84
CA LEU A 87 -3.21 9.13 6.16
C LEU A 87 -1.67 9.15 6.22
N ALA A 88 -0.96 8.55 5.28
CA ALA A 88 0.49 8.53 5.20
C ALA A 88 0.93 8.89 3.78
N PRO A 89 2.08 9.56 3.60
CA PRO A 89 2.63 9.84 2.27
C PRO A 89 3.12 8.54 1.64
N CYS A 90 2.20 7.77 1.10
CA CYS A 90 2.49 6.46 0.54
C CYS A 90 1.59 6.14 -0.65
N VAL A 91 2.15 5.38 -1.58
CA VAL A 91 1.53 4.95 -2.82
C VAL A 91 1.53 3.43 -2.82
N PRO A 92 0.36 2.77 -2.78
CA PRO A 92 0.27 1.34 -3.05
C PRO A 92 0.71 1.07 -4.49
N ILE A 93 1.73 0.23 -4.66
CA ILE A 93 2.29 -0.10 -5.98
C ILE A 93 2.02 -1.54 -6.41
N LEU A 94 1.69 -2.45 -5.49
CA LEU A 94 1.32 -3.83 -5.80
C LEU A 94 0.43 -4.45 -4.73
N PHE A 95 -0.50 -5.28 -5.19
CA PHE A 95 -1.23 -6.25 -4.40
C PHE A 95 -1.03 -7.63 -5.00
N GLU A 96 -0.40 -8.53 -4.26
CA GLU A 96 -0.10 -9.90 -4.71
C GLU A 96 -0.13 -10.83 -3.50
N ASP A 97 -0.81 -11.98 -3.60
CA ASP A 97 -0.88 -13.00 -2.55
C ASP A 97 -1.14 -12.46 -1.13
N GLU A 98 -2.13 -11.56 -1.02
CA GLU A 98 -2.51 -10.90 0.23
C GLU A 98 -1.38 -10.07 0.87
N GLN A 99 -0.36 -9.71 0.09
CA GLN A 99 0.67 -8.74 0.43
C GLN A 99 0.38 -7.39 -0.21
N ILE A 100 0.74 -6.32 0.49
CA ILE A 100 0.70 -4.95 -0.03
C ILE A 100 2.12 -4.44 -0.11
N ILE A 101 2.52 -3.97 -1.30
CA ILE A 101 3.77 -3.23 -1.45
C ILE A 101 3.44 -1.74 -1.49
N LEU A 102 3.98 -1.00 -0.53
CA LEU A 102 3.82 0.45 -0.42
C LEU A 102 5.16 1.12 -0.72
N TRP A 103 5.11 2.15 -1.56
CA TRP A 103 6.24 3.03 -1.84
C TRP A 103 5.96 4.41 -1.25
N ARG A 104 6.96 5.05 -0.66
CA ARG A 104 6.76 6.35 0.00
C ARG A 104 6.55 7.55 -0.93
N GLY A 105 6.74 7.36 -2.23
CA GLY A 105 6.86 8.49 -3.16
C GLY A 105 8.30 8.99 -3.28
N LYS A 106 8.54 9.89 -4.25
CA LYS A 106 9.80 10.61 -4.32
C LYS A 106 9.90 11.54 -3.10
N ARG A 107 11.09 11.65 -2.49
CA ARG A 107 11.35 12.85 -1.66
C ARG A 107 11.32 14.03 -2.61
N ASP A 108 10.72 15.12 -2.20
CA ASP A 108 10.96 16.40 -2.83
C ASP A 108 12.47 16.71 -2.66
N GLN A 109 13.32 16.21 -3.57
CA GLN A 109 14.47 16.99 -3.99
C GLN A 109 13.88 18.09 -4.86
N GLU A 110 14.13 19.35 -4.51
CA GLU A 110 13.60 20.57 -5.15
C GLU A 110 12.30 21.14 -4.54
N ARG A 111 12.37 21.50 -3.26
CA ARG A 111 12.15 22.92 -2.95
C ARG A 111 13.51 23.53 -2.65
N LEU A 112 14.07 24.18 -3.68
CA LEU A 112 15.17 25.14 -3.59
C LEU A 112 14.92 26.15 -2.46
#